data_AF-A0A644XF53-F1
#
_entry.id   AF-A0A644XF53-F1
#
_cell.length_a   1.000
_cell.length_b   1.000
_cell.length_c   1.000
_cell.angle_alpha   90.00
_cell.angle_beta   90.00
_cell.angle_gamma   90.00
#
_symmetry.space_group_name_H-M   'P 1'
#
loop_
_entity.id
_entity.type
_entity.pdbx_description
1 polymer ?
#
loop_
_entity_poly.entity_id
_entity_poly.type
_entity_poly.pdbx_seq_one_letter_code
_entity_poly.pdbx_strand_id
1 'polypeptide(L)'
;MKHITTDELRTMTDREGLVIQGCGGDLSEWVKGINELLTQEGILQNGDTFKDVSVFEHNGCTNLLLSMENMDLDIGKLAMWRLQSHATFGGTWLSDYLPNRLGVDMNGPPVQREKPDCALIGQDGNIFNLMGIAARTLKENGLGDQAKEMRERITTSGSYDKALCIIGEYVNITSAEDAQEQDCGFEMEQSY
;
A
#
# COMPACT_ATOMS: atom_id res chain seq x y z
N MET A 1 -6.48 2.42 -11.95
CA MET A 1 -5.06 2.74 -11.69
C MET A 1 -4.98 3.74 -10.57
N LYS A 2 -4.13 3.50 -9.58
CA LYS A 2 -3.87 4.42 -8.45
C LYS A 2 -2.52 5.12 -8.70
N HIS A 3 -2.47 6.44 -8.65
CA HIS A 3 -1.16 7.13 -8.63
C HIS A 3 -0.61 7.09 -7.21
N ILE A 4 0.65 6.68 -7.07
CA ILE A 4 1.36 6.62 -5.79
C ILE A 4 2.70 7.33 -5.91
N THR A 5 3.16 7.85 -4.78
CA THR A 5 4.50 8.41 -4.63
C THR A 5 5.55 7.30 -4.49
N THR A 6 6.81 7.66 -4.72
CA THR A 6 7.93 6.75 -4.44
C THR A 6 8.00 6.40 -2.94
N ASP A 7 7.59 7.30 -2.05
CA ASP A 7 7.59 7.05 -0.60
C ASP A 7 6.50 6.06 -0.20
N GLU A 8 5.29 6.18 -0.75
CA GLU A 8 4.26 5.13 -0.60
C GLU A 8 4.78 3.77 -1.10
N LEU A 9 5.46 3.75 -2.25
CA LEU A 9 6.04 2.51 -2.79
C LEU A 9 7.09 1.89 -1.86
N ARG A 10 7.94 2.71 -1.21
CA ARG A 10 8.94 2.24 -0.22
C ARG A 10 8.33 1.49 0.95
N THR A 11 7.06 1.73 1.28
CA THR A 11 6.36 1.07 2.39
C THR A 11 5.75 -0.29 2.04
N MET A 12 5.76 -0.69 0.75
CA MET A 12 5.15 -1.92 0.25
C MET A 12 6.08 -3.15 0.40
N THR A 13 6.76 -3.27 1.54
CA THR A 13 7.73 -4.35 1.82
C THR A 13 7.09 -5.71 2.08
N ASP A 14 5.79 -5.72 2.41
CA ASP A 14 4.96 -6.89 2.72
C ASP A 14 4.16 -7.39 1.52
N ARG A 15 4.38 -6.82 0.33
CA ARG A 15 3.63 -7.09 -0.90
C ARG A 15 4.54 -7.52 -2.04
N GLU A 16 3.96 -8.14 -3.06
CA GLU A 16 4.68 -8.51 -4.27
C GLU A 16 3.93 -8.08 -5.52
N GLY A 17 4.68 -7.79 -6.58
CA GLY A 17 4.12 -7.37 -7.85
C GLY A 17 5.17 -7.28 -8.95
N LEU A 18 4.69 -7.05 -10.17
CA LEU A 18 5.53 -6.87 -11.34
C LEU A 18 5.60 -5.39 -11.68
N VAL A 19 6.81 -4.84 -11.60
CA VAL A 19 7.09 -3.47 -12.03
C VAL A 19 7.45 -3.49 -13.51
N ILE A 20 6.71 -2.73 -14.32
CA ILE A 20 7.00 -2.41 -15.71
C ILE A 20 7.50 -0.98 -15.77
N GLN A 21 8.61 -0.74 -16.47
CA GLN A 21 9.31 0.55 -16.45
C GLN A 21 9.22 1.29 -17.78
N GLY A 22 9.19 2.62 -17.74
CA GLY A 22 9.23 3.46 -18.93
C GLY A 22 7.94 3.43 -19.76
N CYS A 23 6.79 3.31 -19.11
CA CYS A 23 5.47 3.30 -19.76
C CYS A 23 5.10 4.71 -20.26
N GLY A 24 5.35 4.98 -21.54
CA GLY A 24 4.88 6.19 -22.22
C GLY A 24 3.50 6.01 -22.87
N GLY A 25 2.86 7.12 -23.25
CA GLY A 25 1.55 7.08 -23.92
C GLY A 25 0.40 6.76 -22.96
N ASP A 26 -0.60 6.02 -23.44
CA ASP A 26 -1.78 5.64 -22.63
C ASP A 26 -1.46 4.43 -21.74
N LEU A 27 -1.47 4.65 -20.43
CA LEU A 27 -1.22 3.61 -19.43
C LEU A 27 -2.29 2.52 -19.41
N SER A 28 -3.51 2.81 -19.85
CA SER A 28 -4.58 1.82 -19.93
C SER A 28 -4.31 0.82 -21.05
N GLU A 29 -3.71 1.27 -22.16
CA GLU A 29 -3.28 0.39 -23.25
C GLU A 29 -2.13 -0.52 -22.80
N TRP A 30 -1.21 -0.01 -21.97
CA TRP A 30 -0.18 -0.84 -21.34
C TRP A 30 -0.78 -1.95 -20.48
N VAL A 31 -1.67 -1.62 -19.54
CA VAL A 31 -2.29 -2.62 -18.65
C VAL A 31 -3.09 -3.64 -19.47
N LYS A 32 -3.83 -3.19 -20.47
CA LYS A 32 -4.58 -4.07 -21.37
C LYS A 32 -3.65 -5.00 -22.15
N GLY A 33 -2.61 -4.46 -22.79
CA GLY A 33 -1.67 -5.23 -23.60
C GLY A 33 -0.89 -6.26 -22.77
N ILE A 34 -0.45 -5.89 -21.56
CA ILE A 34 0.21 -6.84 -20.66
C ILE A 34 -0.74 -7.96 -20.24
N ASN A 35 -1.99 -7.64 -19.86
CA ASN A 35 -2.98 -8.66 -19.53
C ASN A 35 -3.25 -9.61 -20.71
N GLU A 36 -3.38 -9.09 -21.93
CA GLU A 36 -3.58 -9.90 -23.14
C GLU A 36 -2.39 -10.83 -23.40
N LEU A 37 -1.15 -10.32 -23.32
CA LEU A 37 0.07 -11.12 -23.49
C LEU A 37 0.18 -12.23 -22.44
N LEU A 38 -0.01 -11.90 -21.16
CA LEU A 38 0.10 -12.88 -20.08
C LEU A 38 -1.03 -13.92 -20.12
N THR A 39 -2.22 -13.54 -20.60
CA THR A 39 -3.32 -14.49 -20.85
C THR A 39 -2.95 -15.47 -21.97
N GLN A 40 -2.39 -14.98 -23.08
CA GLN A 40 -2.00 -15.81 -24.23
C GLN A 40 -0.91 -16.83 -23.87
N GLU A 41 0.03 -16.46 -23.00
CA GLU A 41 1.08 -17.34 -22.46
C GLU A 41 0.54 -18.33 -21.41
N GLY A 42 -0.75 -18.23 -21.05
CA GLY A 42 -1.38 -19.04 -20.01
C GLY A 42 -0.72 -18.84 -18.65
N ILE A 43 -0.31 -17.60 -18.36
CA ILE A 43 0.24 -17.18 -17.07
C ILE A 43 -0.89 -16.77 -16.14
N LEU A 44 -1.87 -16.02 -16.65
CA LEU A 44 -3.09 -15.68 -15.92
C LEU A 44 -4.03 -16.89 -15.96
N GLN A 45 -4.37 -17.44 -14.80
CA GLN A 45 -5.22 -18.62 -14.69
C GLN A 45 -6.68 -18.21 -14.45
N ASN A 46 -7.61 -19.10 -14.79
CA ASN A 46 -9.06 -18.91 -14.55
C ASN A 46 -9.66 -17.59 -15.08
N GLY A 47 -9.03 -17.00 -16.11
CA GLY A 47 -9.47 -15.72 -16.70
C GLY A 47 -9.20 -14.50 -15.82
N ASP A 48 -8.30 -14.62 -14.85
CA ASP A 48 -7.93 -13.52 -13.99
C ASP A 48 -7.13 -12.44 -14.73
N THR A 49 -7.09 -11.23 -14.20
CA THR A 49 -6.42 -10.06 -14.80
C THR A 49 -5.90 -9.10 -13.75
N PHE A 50 -4.79 -8.44 -14.04
CA PHE A 50 -4.27 -7.36 -13.20
C PHE A 50 -5.23 -6.18 -13.22
N LYS A 51 -5.97 -6.00 -12.11
CA LYS A 51 -6.90 -4.89 -11.87
C LYS A 51 -6.34 -3.86 -10.90
N ASP A 52 -5.58 -4.33 -9.92
CA ASP A 52 -4.89 -3.47 -8.98
C ASP A 52 -3.53 -3.07 -9.56
N VAL A 53 -3.50 -1.84 -10.09
CA VAL A 53 -2.35 -1.28 -10.78
C VAL A 53 -2.04 0.08 -10.19
N SER A 54 -0.81 0.23 -9.71
CA SER A 54 -0.28 1.51 -9.25
C SER A 54 0.63 2.15 -10.29
N VAL A 55 0.59 3.47 -10.39
CA VAL A 55 1.41 4.28 -11.29
C VAL A 55 2.33 5.14 -10.45
N PHE A 56 3.63 5.15 -10.74
CA PHE A 56 4.59 5.99 -10.03
C PHE A 56 5.69 6.47 -10.96
N GLU A 57 6.25 7.63 -10.65
CA GLU A 57 7.42 8.16 -11.35
C GLU A 57 8.69 7.90 -10.55
N HIS A 58 9.75 7.50 -11.25
CA HIS A 58 11.08 7.37 -10.67
C HIS A 58 12.13 7.59 -11.77
N ASN A 59 13.12 8.45 -11.51
CA ASN A 59 14.17 8.84 -12.45
C ASN A 59 13.64 9.36 -13.80
N GLY A 60 12.53 10.11 -13.79
CA GLY A 60 11.92 10.68 -14.99
C GLY A 60 11.19 9.66 -15.88
N CYS A 61 11.00 8.43 -15.42
CA CYS A 61 10.20 7.43 -16.10
C CYS A 61 8.90 7.18 -15.33
N THR A 62 7.78 7.11 -16.05
CA THR A 62 6.51 6.58 -15.56
C THR A 62 6.59 5.06 -15.53
N ASN A 63 6.24 4.46 -14.39
CA ASN A 63 6.30 3.02 -14.17
C ASN A 63 4.94 2.51 -13.69
N LEU A 64 4.65 1.24 -13.97
CA LEU A 64 3.46 0.54 -13.50
C LEU A 64 3.86 -0.57 -12.54
N LEU A 65 3.21 -0.63 -11.38
CA LEU A 65 3.24 -1.78 -10.49
C LEU A 65 1.93 -2.56 -10.66
N LEU A 66 2.05 -3.77 -11.19
CA LEU A 66 0.97 -4.74 -11.32
C LEU A 66 0.97 -5.61 -10.06
N SER A 67 0.01 -5.38 -9.16
CA SER A 67 -0.09 -6.09 -7.87
C SER A 67 -0.45 -7.56 -8.09
N MET A 68 0.23 -8.49 -7.42
CA MET A 68 -0.07 -9.93 -7.48
C MET A 68 -0.93 -10.41 -6.32
N GLU A 69 -1.40 -9.50 -5.47
CA GLU A 69 -2.23 -9.87 -4.32
C GLU A 69 -3.55 -10.50 -4.77
N ASN A 70 -3.86 -11.66 -4.18
CA ASN A 70 -5.11 -12.40 -4.42
C ASN A 70 -5.35 -12.78 -5.89
N MET A 71 -4.28 -12.95 -6.67
CA MET A 71 -4.38 -13.36 -8.07
C MET A 71 -4.09 -14.85 -8.28
N ASP A 72 -4.70 -15.40 -9.32
CA ASP A 72 -4.41 -16.76 -9.77
C ASP A 72 -3.42 -16.76 -10.95
N LEU A 73 -2.16 -17.10 -10.64
CA LEU A 73 -1.02 -16.91 -11.53
C LEU A 73 -0.12 -18.15 -11.56
N ASP A 74 0.34 -18.53 -12.75
CA ASP A 74 1.52 -19.39 -12.88
C ASP A 74 2.79 -18.56 -12.65
N ILE A 75 3.23 -18.50 -11.39
CA ILE A 75 4.42 -17.73 -10.98
C ILE A 75 5.69 -18.20 -11.70
N GLY A 76 5.81 -19.50 -11.99
CA GLY A 76 6.96 -20.06 -12.70
C GLY A 76 7.06 -19.54 -14.13
N LYS A 77 5.94 -19.57 -14.87
CA LYS A 77 5.88 -18.98 -16.21
C LYS A 77 6.03 -17.48 -16.19
N LEU A 78 5.46 -16.78 -15.21
CA LEU A 78 5.61 -15.33 -15.09
C LEU A 78 7.07 -14.94 -14.88
N ALA A 79 7.82 -15.70 -14.08
CA ALA A 79 9.25 -15.50 -13.88
C ALA A 79 10.04 -15.66 -15.18
N MET A 80 9.72 -16.69 -15.98
CA MET A 80 10.34 -16.91 -17.28
C MET A 80 10.00 -15.80 -18.28
N TRP A 81 8.72 -15.41 -18.35
CA TRP A 81 8.27 -14.31 -19.19
C TRP A 81 8.98 -13.00 -18.82
N ARG A 82 9.09 -12.68 -17.54
CA ARG A 82 9.80 -11.48 -17.04
C ARG A 82 11.25 -11.46 -17.52
N LEU A 83 11.95 -12.59 -17.45
CA LEU A 83 13.34 -12.69 -17.93
C LEU A 83 13.44 -12.50 -19.44
N GLN A 84 12.53 -13.10 -20.22
CA GLN A 84 12.52 -13.01 -21.67
C GLN A 84 12.14 -11.61 -22.19
N SER A 85 11.19 -10.95 -21.53
CA SER A 85 10.65 -9.65 -21.93
C SER A 85 11.37 -8.45 -21.30
N HIS A 86 12.40 -8.71 -20.46
CA HIS A 86 13.09 -7.67 -19.69
C HIS A 86 13.65 -6.53 -20.56
N ALA A 87 14.24 -6.84 -21.71
CA ALA A 87 14.80 -5.83 -22.61
C ALA A 87 13.73 -4.88 -23.19
N THR A 88 12.49 -5.36 -23.32
CA THR A 88 11.38 -4.60 -23.89
C THR A 88 10.64 -3.79 -22.83
N PHE A 89 10.40 -4.39 -21.66
CA PHE A 89 9.50 -3.82 -20.64
C PHE A 89 10.20 -3.40 -19.36
N GLY A 90 11.49 -3.70 -19.20
CA GLY A 90 12.22 -3.47 -17.96
C GLY A 90 11.63 -4.23 -16.77
N GLY A 91 10.93 -5.35 -17.00
CA GLY A 91 10.17 -6.07 -15.98
C GLY A 91 11.03 -6.53 -14.80
N THR A 92 10.61 -6.19 -13.58
CA THR A 92 11.30 -6.54 -12.34
C THR A 92 10.31 -6.81 -11.21
N TRP A 93 10.67 -7.67 -10.28
CA TRP A 93 9.86 -7.90 -9.08
C TRP A 93 9.87 -6.66 -8.18
N LEU A 94 8.80 -6.43 -7.44
CA LEU A 94 8.74 -5.35 -6.46
C LEU A 94 9.77 -5.58 -5.36
N SER A 95 9.88 -6.83 -4.88
CA SER A 95 10.88 -7.24 -3.90
C SER A 95 12.33 -6.99 -4.35
N ASP A 96 12.61 -7.03 -5.65
CA ASP A 96 13.90 -6.63 -6.21
C ASP A 96 14.00 -5.11 -6.41
N TYR A 97 12.90 -4.45 -6.81
CA TYR A 97 12.89 -3.02 -7.11
C TYR A 97 13.17 -2.17 -5.88
N LEU A 98 12.52 -2.48 -4.76
CA LEU A 98 12.63 -1.71 -3.52
C LEU A 98 14.09 -1.60 -3.02
N PRO A 99 14.83 -2.69 -2.78
CA PRO A 99 16.22 -2.60 -2.32
C PRO A 99 17.15 -2.11 -3.44
N ASN A 100 17.00 -2.58 -4.68
CA ASN A 100 18.01 -2.31 -5.71
C ASN A 100 17.86 -0.93 -6.38
N ARG A 101 16.64 -0.39 -6.43
CA ARG A 101 16.35 0.89 -7.12
C ARG A 101 16.02 2.00 -6.14
N LEU A 102 15.37 1.69 -5.02
CA LEU A 102 15.01 2.69 -4.02
C LEU A 102 15.94 2.67 -2.80
N GLY A 103 16.73 1.61 -2.60
CA GLY A 103 17.58 1.47 -1.41
C GLY A 103 16.79 1.19 -0.14
N VAL A 104 15.62 0.54 -0.26
CA VAL A 104 14.83 0.10 0.91
C VAL A 104 15.57 -1.05 1.60
N ASP A 105 15.78 -0.92 2.92
CA ASP A 105 16.33 -2.00 3.72
C ASP A 105 15.23 -3.05 3.99
N MET A 106 15.32 -4.19 3.29
CA MET A 106 14.39 -5.30 3.44
C MET A 106 14.67 -6.17 4.68
N ASN A 107 15.82 -5.97 5.35
CA ASN A 107 16.21 -6.69 6.57
C ASN A 107 16.04 -5.84 7.84
N GLY A 108 15.67 -4.57 7.68
CA GLY A 108 15.36 -3.68 8.78
C GLY A 108 14.09 -4.12 9.53
N PRO A 109 13.87 -3.64 10.77
CA PRO A 109 12.58 -3.79 11.40
C PRO A 109 11.50 -3.24 10.46
N PRO A 110 10.31 -3.87 10.37
CA PRO A 110 9.24 -3.41 9.48
C PRO A 110 9.05 -1.91 9.68
N VAL A 111 9.03 -1.15 8.58
CA VAL A 111 8.85 0.31 8.61
C VAL A 111 7.64 0.59 9.49
N GLN A 112 7.89 1.14 10.69
CA GLN A 112 6.82 1.50 11.60
C GLN A 112 6.04 2.61 10.91
N ARG A 113 4.91 2.23 10.31
CA ARG A 113 3.94 3.17 9.75
C ARG A 113 3.55 4.07 10.92
N GLU A 114 3.86 5.37 10.85
CA GLU A 114 3.47 6.32 11.90
C GLU A 114 1.95 6.26 12.04
N LYS A 115 1.50 5.68 13.16
CA LYS A 115 0.08 5.54 13.44
C LYS A 115 -0.42 6.89 13.92
N PRO A 116 -1.46 7.46 13.30
CA PRO A 116 -2.04 8.68 13.81
C PRO A 116 -2.73 8.41 15.14
N ASP A 117 -2.69 9.40 16.02
CA ASP A 117 -3.39 9.36 17.29
C ASP A 117 -4.90 9.47 17.05
N CYS A 118 -5.64 8.55 17.67
CA CYS A 118 -7.08 8.43 17.51
C CYS A 118 -7.74 8.34 18.88
N ALA A 119 -8.48 9.41 19.20
CA ALA A 119 -9.19 9.57 20.46
C ALA A 119 -10.41 8.63 20.54
N LEU A 120 -10.18 7.36 20.91
CA LEU A 120 -11.24 6.35 21.06
C LEU A 120 -11.61 6.10 22.54
N ILE A 121 -10.74 6.47 23.49
CA ILE A 121 -11.04 6.33 24.92
C ILE A 121 -12.15 7.32 25.30
N GLY A 122 -13.21 6.81 25.93
CA GLY A 122 -14.38 7.60 26.33
C GLY A 122 -15.47 7.75 25.25
N GLN A 123 -15.25 7.20 24.03
CA GLN A 123 -16.25 7.16 22.97
C GLN A 123 -17.26 6.02 23.19
N ASP A 124 -18.38 6.05 22.46
CA ASP A 124 -19.31 4.92 22.40
C ASP A 124 -18.58 3.67 21.91
N GLY A 125 -18.56 2.64 22.75
CA GLY A 125 -17.89 1.36 22.54
C GLY A 125 -18.52 0.49 21.45
N ASN A 126 -19.54 0.96 20.72
CA ASN A 126 -19.99 0.29 19.52
C ASN A 126 -18.87 0.22 18.47
N ILE A 127 -18.51 -0.99 18.03
CA ILE A 127 -17.40 -1.19 17.08
C ILE A 127 -17.55 -0.44 15.77
N PHE A 128 -18.79 -0.25 15.28
CA PHE A 128 -19.04 0.50 14.05
C PHE A 128 -18.79 1.99 14.26
N ASN A 129 -19.04 2.51 15.46
CA ASN A 129 -18.70 3.88 15.84
C ASN A 129 -17.19 4.06 15.92
N LEU A 130 -16.49 3.19 16.65
CA LEU A 130 -15.02 3.22 16.77
C LEU A 130 -14.32 3.08 15.41
N MET A 131 -14.77 2.14 14.58
CA MET A 131 -14.32 1.99 13.19
C MET A 131 -14.56 3.26 12.37
N GLY A 132 -15.68 3.95 12.59
CA GLY A 132 -16.01 5.21 11.94
C GLY A 132 -15.01 6.31 12.28
N ILE A 133 -14.67 6.46 13.56
CA ILE A 133 -13.72 7.46 14.07
C ILE A 133 -12.29 7.16 13.59
N ALA A 134 -11.84 5.91 13.73
CA ALA A 134 -10.52 5.48 13.26
C ALA A 134 -10.37 5.68 11.74
N ALA A 135 -11.39 5.33 10.95
CA ALA A 135 -11.36 5.51 9.51
C ALA A 135 -11.37 6.99 9.09
N ARG A 136 -11.94 7.89 9.90
CA ARG A 136 -11.88 9.33 9.67
C ARG A 136 -10.48 9.86 9.97
N THR A 137 -9.93 9.49 11.12
CA THR A 137 -8.57 9.86 11.55
C THR A 137 -7.52 9.47 10.51
N LEU A 138 -7.60 8.24 9.99
CA LEU A 138 -6.72 7.77 8.92
C LEU A 138 -6.87 8.61 7.65
N LYS A 139 -8.09 8.97 7.23
CA LYS A 139 -8.32 9.79 6.04
C LYS A 139 -7.80 11.22 6.20
N GLU A 140 -7.96 11.82 7.39
CA GLU A 140 -7.45 13.16 7.70
C GLU A 140 -5.92 13.22 7.65
N ASN A 141 -5.25 12.11 7.95
CA ASN A 141 -3.79 11.95 7.85
C ASN A 141 -3.34 11.43 6.46
N GLY A 142 -4.21 11.45 5.44
CA GLY A 142 -3.86 10.98 4.09
C GLY A 142 -3.78 9.45 3.92
N LEU A 143 -4.06 8.68 4.97
CA LEU A 143 -4.02 7.21 5.00
C LEU A 143 -5.36 6.59 4.55
N GLY A 144 -5.93 7.10 3.45
CA GLY A 144 -7.26 6.71 2.97
C GLY A 144 -7.40 5.24 2.58
N ASP A 145 -6.36 4.64 2.01
CA ASP A 145 -6.38 3.21 1.67
C ASP A 145 -6.30 2.33 2.91
N GLN A 146 -5.55 2.74 3.93
CA GLN A 146 -5.51 2.03 5.21
C GLN A 146 -6.90 2.07 5.88
N ALA A 147 -7.62 3.19 5.78
CA ALA A 147 -8.99 3.28 6.26
C ALA A 147 -9.93 2.28 5.55
N LYS A 148 -9.68 1.99 4.27
CA LYS A 148 -10.44 1.01 3.49
C LYS A 148 -10.07 -0.43 3.90
N GLU A 149 -8.78 -0.74 3.94
CA GLU A 149 -8.25 -2.05 4.34
C GLU A 149 -8.70 -2.42 5.76
N MET A 150 -8.55 -1.49 6.72
CA MET A 150 -9.01 -1.67 8.10
C MET A 150 -10.50 -2.02 8.18
N ARG A 151 -11.35 -1.30 7.42
CA ARG A 151 -12.80 -1.57 7.36
C ARG A 151 -13.11 -2.96 6.82
N GLU A 152 -12.43 -3.37 5.75
CA GLU A 152 -12.61 -4.70 5.15
C GLU A 152 -12.19 -5.81 6.13
N ARG A 153 -11.08 -5.64 6.83
CA ARG A 153 -10.60 -6.58 7.86
C ARG A 153 -11.57 -6.67 9.04
N ILE A 154 -12.08 -5.54 9.55
CA ILE A 154 -13.05 -5.52 10.65
C ILE A 154 -14.34 -6.24 10.25
N THR A 155 -14.85 -5.98 9.05
CA THR A 155 -16.11 -6.57 8.55
C THR A 155 -16.00 -8.09 8.42
N THR A 156 -14.80 -8.60 8.13
CA THR A 156 -14.50 -10.05 8.03
C THR A 156 -14.17 -10.70 9.38
N SER A 157 -13.84 -9.93 10.42
CA SER A 157 -13.31 -10.46 11.69
C SER A 157 -14.32 -11.22 12.56
N GLY A 158 -15.61 -10.87 12.45
CA GLY A 158 -16.74 -11.53 13.14
C GLY A 158 -16.76 -11.42 14.66
N SER A 159 -15.82 -10.71 15.29
CA SER A 159 -15.68 -10.60 16.74
C SER A 159 -15.26 -9.18 17.13
N TYR A 160 -15.88 -8.67 18.21
CA TYR A 160 -15.57 -7.35 18.76
C TYR A 160 -14.09 -7.20 19.14
N ASP A 161 -13.55 -8.17 19.89
CA ASP A 161 -12.16 -8.11 20.37
C ASP A 161 -11.16 -8.12 19.21
N LYS A 162 -11.42 -8.94 18.19
CA LYS A 162 -10.61 -8.95 16.96
C LYS A 162 -10.70 -7.62 16.22
N ALA A 163 -11.88 -7.05 16.10
CA ALA A 163 -12.07 -5.76 15.45
C ALA A 163 -11.34 -4.64 16.20
N LEU A 164 -11.34 -4.66 17.54
CA LEU A 164 -10.59 -3.70 18.35
C LEU A 164 -9.07 -3.87 18.17
N CYS A 165 -8.57 -5.11 18.15
CA CYS A 165 -7.17 -5.39 17.83
C CYS A 165 -6.79 -4.85 16.45
N ILE A 166 -7.65 -5.07 15.44
CA ILE A 166 -7.43 -4.56 14.08
C ILE A 166 -7.34 -3.04 14.09
N ILE A 167 -8.22 -2.32 14.79
CA ILE A 167 -8.13 -0.85 14.90
C ILE A 167 -6.77 -0.42 15.47
N GLY A 168 -6.30 -1.06 16.54
CA GLY A 168 -5.00 -0.78 17.16
C GLY A 168 -3.78 -1.09 16.27
N GLU A 169 -3.96 -1.84 15.18
CA GLU A 169 -2.91 -2.03 14.18
C GLU A 169 -2.71 -0.78 13.29
N TYR A 170 -3.74 0.05 13.12
CA TYR A 170 -3.69 1.22 12.21
C TYR A 170 -3.61 2.57 12.93
N VAL A 171 -4.11 2.69 14.16
CA VAL A 171 -4.11 3.94 14.93
C VAL A 171 -3.57 3.75 16.34
N ASN A 172 -3.00 4.80 16.92
CA ASN A 172 -2.71 4.82 18.35
C ASN A 172 -4.00 5.17 19.09
N ILE A 173 -4.41 4.32 20.01
CA ILE A 173 -5.63 4.53 20.78
C ILE A 173 -5.30 5.49 21.93
N THR A 174 -5.81 6.72 21.84
CA THR A 174 -5.60 7.79 22.83
C THR A 174 -6.93 8.23 23.45
N SER A 175 -6.85 9.07 24.48
CA SER A 175 -8.00 9.82 24.97
C SER A 175 -8.11 11.18 24.28
N ALA A 176 -9.30 11.81 24.35
CA ALA A 176 -9.50 13.16 23.83
C ALA A 176 -8.66 14.22 24.60
N GLU A 177 -8.18 13.87 25.78
CA GLU A 177 -7.34 14.71 26.64
C GLU A 177 -5.87 14.66 26.18
N ASP A 178 -5.39 13.50 25.72
CA ASP A 178 -4.02 13.33 25.22
C ASP A 178 -3.78 14.00 23.85
N ALA A 179 -4.83 14.21 23.06
CA ALA A 179 -4.74 14.80 21.71
C ALA A 179 -4.40 16.30 21.72
N GLN A 180 -4.41 16.97 22.88
CA GLN A 180 -4.15 18.42 23.01
C GLN A 180 -2.67 18.76 23.32
N GLU A 181 -1.83 17.79 23.65
CA GLU A 181 -0.46 18.08 24.12
C GLU A 181 0.59 18.28 22.99
N GLN A 182 0.26 18.03 21.72
CA GLN A 182 1.23 18.19 20.60
C GLN A 182 1.11 19.49 19.78
N ASP A 183 0.18 20.41 20.11
CA ASP A 183 0.08 21.73 19.44
C ASP A 183 0.75 22.87 20.22
N CYS A 184 1.33 22.59 21.39
CA CYS A 184 2.08 23.60 22.15
C CYS A 184 3.56 23.59 21.72
N GLY A 185 3.85 24.39 20.70
CA GLY A 185 5.21 24.65 20.21
C GLY A 185 6.18 24.98 21.35
N PHE A 186 7.30 24.25 21.37
CA PHE A 186 8.48 24.63 22.15
C PHE A 186 9.05 25.94 21.58
N GLU A 187 8.58 27.09 22.08
CA GLU A 187 9.33 28.34 21.98
C GLU A 187 10.57 28.22 22.88
N MET A 188 11.73 27.96 22.28
CA MET A 188 13.00 28.14 22.97
C MET A 188 13.29 29.64 23.07
N GLU A 189 13.03 30.22 24.24
CA GLU A 189 13.62 31.50 24.64
C GLU A 189 15.15 31.35 24.67
N GLN A 190 15.83 31.90 23.65
CA GLN A 190 17.24 32.23 23.77
C GLN A 190 17.35 33.54 24.54
N SER A 191 17.79 33.46 25.80
CA SER A 191 18.30 34.61 26.53
C SER A 191 19.78 34.82 26.16
N TYR A 192 20.09 36.08 25.84
CA TYR A 192 21.38 36.60 25.38
C TYR A 192 22.53 36.42 26.37
#